data_AF-T1CYW1-F1
#
_entry.id   AF-T1CYW1-F1
#
_cell.length_a   1.000
_cell.length_b   1.000
_cell.length_c   1.000
_cell.angle_alpha   90.00
_cell.angle_beta   90.00
_cell.angle_gamma   90.00
#
_symmetry.space_group_name_H-M   'P 1'
#
loop_
_entity.id
_entity.type
_entity.pdbx_description
1 polymer ?
#
loop_
_entity_poly.entity_id
_entity_poly.type
_entity_poly.pdbx_seq_one_letter_code
_entity_poly.pdbx_strand_id
1 'polypeptide(L)'
;MKGGKIIIPNDYKFHCFGDKIFSETIIDRGIDTRCTFFDENWNPIKVKITYDFAQKPIEKPKVLPLMLEISRKFSKDLGYLRCDFYLQNNEILHIGELTFTPGGGTLPISPREYDKKLGDLWKIKA
;
A
#
# COMPACT_ATOMS: atom_id res chain seq x y z
N MET A 1 -1.14 34.92 11.82
CA MET A 1 -0.95 33.75 10.94
C MET A 1 -2.14 32.80 11.15
N LYS A 2 -3.00 32.59 10.14
CA LYS A 2 -4.17 31.72 10.29
C LYS A 2 -3.70 30.27 10.42
N GLY A 3 -4.06 29.63 11.53
CA GLY A 3 -3.76 28.22 11.82
C GLY A 3 -4.50 27.29 10.86
N GLY A 4 -3.91 27.04 9.70
CA GLY A 4 -4.35 25.98 8.80
C GLY A 4 -4.11 24.64 9.47
N LYS A 5 -5.16 23.83 9.64
CA LYS A 5 -5.04 22.45 10.08
C LYS A 5 -4.17 21.71 9.06
N ILE A 6 -2.98 21.27 9.47
CA ILE A 6 -2.13 20.42 8.63
C ILE A 6 -2.86 19.09 8.49
N ILE A 7 -3.27 18.77 7.27
CA ILE A 7 -3.86 17.47 6.95
C ILE A 7 -2.74 16.63 6.36
N ILE A 8 -2.37 15.55 7.07
CA ILE A 8 -1.42 14.58 6.56
C ILE A 8 -2.16 13.70 5.55
N PRO A 9 -1.69 13.60 4.29
CA PRO A 9 -2.32 12.74 3.29
C PRO A 9 -2.33 11.27 3.72
N ASN A 10 -3.31 10.52 3.22
CA ASN A 10 -3.26 9.07 3.31
C ASN A 10 -2.09 8.55 2.46
N ASP A 11 -1.44 7.49 2.93
CA ASP A 11 -0.47 6.74 2.15
C ASP A 11 -1.15 5.57 1.47
N TYR A 12 -0.79 5.35 0.22
CA TYR A 12 -1.19 4.19 -0.53
C TYR A 12 0.06 3.43 -0.94
N LYS A 13 0.35 2.31 -0.28
CA LYS A 13 1.55 1.51 -0.54
C LYS A 13 1.16 0.24 -1.30
N PHE A 14 1.50 0.18 -2.57
CA PHE A 14 1.13 -0.92 -3.45
C PHE A 14 2.25 -1.98 -3.44
N HIS A 15 2.01 -3.07 -2.73
CA HIS A 15 2.83 -4.26 -2.73
C HIS A 15 2.56 -5.08 -3.99
N CYS A 16 3.52 -5.10 -4.91
CA CYS A 16 3.44 -5.80 -6.18
C CYS A 16 4.24 -7.10 -6.10
N PHE A 17 3.57 -8.24 -6.26
CA PHE A 17 4.15 -9.58 -6.32
C PHE A 17 3.87 -10.18 -7.69
N GLY A 18 4.83 -10.08 -8.62
CA GLY A 18 4.60 -10.39 -10.03
C GLY A 18 3.40 -9.63 -10.58
N ASP A 19 2.36 -10.37 -10.99
CA ASP A 19 1.14 -9.79 -11.59
C ASP A 19 0.06 -9.40 -10.56
N LYS A 20 0.26 -9.71 -9.27
CA LYS A 20 -0.69 -9.42 -8.19
C LYS A 20 -0.30 -8.19 -7.41
N ILE A 21 -1.26 -7.32 -7.13
CA ILE A 21 -1.02 -6.10 -6.35
C ILE A 21 -1.98 -6.04 -5.17
N PHE A 22 -1.42 -5.69 -4.00
CA PHE A 22 -2.16 -5.43 -2.78
C PHE A 22 -1.82 -4.02 -2.28
N SER A 23 -2.81 -3.23 -1.94
CA SER A 23 -2.59 -1.89 -1.38
C SER A 23 -2.64 -1.93 0.14
N GLU A 24 -1.55 -1.58 0.82
CA GLU A 24 -1.53 -1.18 2.22
C GLU A 24 -1.89 0.32 2.29
N THR A 25 -3.13 0.65 2.66
CA THR A 25 -3.58 2.04 2.76
C THR A 25 -3.60 2.50 4.19
N ILE A 26 -2.80 3.52 4.50
CA ILE A 26 -2.60 4.05 5.86
C ILE A 26 -3.29 5.41 5.98
N ILE A 27 -4.06 5.58 7.04
CA ILE A 27 -4.87 6.78 7.32
C ILE A 27 -4.58 7.32 8.72
N ASP A 28 -5.02 8.57 8.96
CA ASP A 28 -4.96 9.24 10.27
C ASP A 28 -3.53 9.23 10.87
N ARG A 29 -2.53 9.35 9.98
CA ARG A 29 -1.10 9.37 10.35
C ARG A 29 -0.81 10.45 11.39
N GLY A 30 0.01 10.10 12.38
CA GLY A 30 0.40 11.02 13.46
C GLY A 30 -0.69 11.30 14.50
N ILE A 31 -1.88 10.70 14.38
CA ILE A 31 -2.97 10.78 15.36
C ILE A 31 -3.32 9.38 15.86
N ASP A 32 -4.07 8.62 15.06
CA ASP A 32 -4.44 7.23 15.33
C ASP A 32 -4.18 6.44 14.06
N THR A 33 -2.91 6.11 13.83
CA THR A 33 -2.48 5.54 12.54
C THR A 33 -3.09 4.16 12.35
N ARG A 34 -3.96 4.03 11.35
CA ARG A 34 -4.64 2.79 11.01
C ARG A 34 -4.35 2.39 9.57
N CYS A 35 -4.55 1.11 9.28
CA CYS A 35 -4.31 0.55 7.96
C CYS A 35 -5.44 -0.38 7.52
N THR A 36 -5.71 -0.43 6.22
CA THR A 36 -6.46 -1.53 5.61
C THR A 36 -5.72 -2.01 4.37
N PHE A 37 -5.61 -3.33 4.24
CA PHE A 37 -5.13 -3.94 3.00
C PHE A 37 -6.30 -4.09 2.02
N PHE A 38 -6.06 -3.82 0.75
CA PHE A 38 -7.04 -3.99 -0.32
C PHE A 38 -6.47 -4.81 -1.47
N ASP A 39 -7.35 -5.57 -2.15
CA ASP A 39 -7.06 -6.08 -3.49
C ASP A 39 -7.15 -4.96 -4.54
N GLU A 40 -6.85 -5.29 -5.78
CA GLU A 40 -6.87 -4.34 -6.91
C GLU A 40 -8.27 -3.76 -7.19
N ASN A 41 -9.33 -4.46 -6.78
CA ASN A 41 -10.71 -4.01 -6.94
C ASN A 41 -11.17 -3.10 -5.79
N TRP A 42 -10.31 -2.87 -4.79
CA TRP A 42 -10.60 -2.15 -3.56
C TRP A 42 -11.47 -2.94 -2.57
N ASN A 43 -11.40 -4.27 -2.59
CA ASN A 43 -12.01 -5.11 -1.57
C ASN A 43 -11.06 -5.27 -0.37
N PRO A 44 -11.54 -5.06 0.87
CA PRO A 44 -10.68 -5.14 2.05
C PRO A 44 -10.23 -6.59 2.32
N ILE A 45 -8.96 -6.74 2.70
CA ILE A 45 -8.33 -8.00 3.05
C ILE A 45 -7.96 -7.96 4.54
N LYS A 46 -8.28 -9.03 5.26
CA LYS A 46 -7.96 -9.18 6.69
C LYS A 46 -6.49 -9.57 6.89
N VAL A 47 -5.58 -8.67 6.53
CA VAL A 47 -4.13 -8.79 6.70
C VAL A 47 -3.61 -7.59 7.48
N LYS A 48 -2.64 -7.84 8.36
CA LYS A 48 -1.95 -6.84 9.17
C LYS A 48 -0.45 -7.09 9.11
N ILE A 49 0.31 -6.01 8.94
CA ILE A 49 1.78 -5.98 9.05
C ILE A 49 2.17 -5.11 10.24
N THR A 50 2.10 -3.78 10.08
CA THR A 50 2.58 -2.82 11.10
C THR A 50 1.44 -2.23 11.93
N TYR A 51 0.35 -1.81 11.29
CA TYR A 51 -0.71 -1.04 11.92
C TYR A 51 -1.99 -1.86 12.12
N ASP A 52 -2.78 -1.47 13.11
CA ASP A 52 -4.11 -2.04 13.34
C ASP A 52 -5.11 -1.61 12.26
N PHE A 53 -6.17 -2.41 12.11
CA PHE A 53 -7.21 -2.17 11.12
C PHE A 53 -7.89 -0.81 11.30
N ALA A 54 -8.17 -0.15 10.18
CA ALA A 54 -9.04 1.03 10.19
C ALA A 54 -10.43 0.66 10.73
N GLN A 55 -10.92 1.50 11.65
CA GLN A 55 -12.24 1.35 12.26
C GLN A 55 -13.34 2.07 11.45
N LYS A 56 -12.98 2.65 10.31
CA LYS A 56 -13.85 3.35 9.38
C LYS A 56 -13.58 2.90 7.95
N PRO A 57 -14.58 2.91 7.05
CA PRO A 57 -14.36 2.69 5.63
C PRO A 57 -13.36 3.69 5.05
N ILE A 58 -12.52 3.22 4.13
CA ILE A 58 -11.59 4.07 3.37
C ILE A 58 -12.15 4.17 1.95
N GLU A 59 -12.47 5.40 1.54
CA GLU A 59 -13.00 5.67 0.20
C GLU A 59 -11.99 5.27 -0.89
N LYS A 60 -12.50 4.67 -1.96
CA LYS A 60 -11.72 4.30 -3.13
C LYS A 60 -11.21 5.57 -3.83
N PRO A 61 -9.89 5.78 -4.00
CA PRO A 61 -9.38 6.95 -4.68
C PRO A 61 -9.74 6.87 -6.17
N LYS A 62 -10.18 7.99 -6.74
CA LYS A 62 -10.53 8.11 -8.17
C LYS A 62 -9.35 7.74 -9.09
N VAL A 63 -8.13 7.98 -8.61
CA VAL A 63 -6.88 7.69 -9.33
C VAL A 63 -6.34 6.27 -9.09
N LEU A 64 -7.10 5.37 -8.46
CA LEU A 64 -6.69 3.97 -8.27
C LEU A 64 -6.21 3.30 -9.58
N PRO A 65 -6.93 3.45 -10.73
CA PRO A 65 -6.46 2.84 -11.98
C PRO A 65 -5.07 3.30 -12.39
N LEU A 66 -4.76 4.59 -12.19
CA LEU A 66 -3.44 5.15 -12.48
C LEU A 66 -2.36 4.64 -11.52
N MET A 67 -2.66 4.55 -10.22
CA MET A 67 -1.74 3.96 -9.23
C MET A 67 -1.40 2.50 -9.56
N LEU A 68 -2.41 1.71 -9.95
CA LEU A 68 -2.21 0.32 -10.38
C LEU A 68 -1.37 0.25 -11.66
N GLU A 69 -1.67 1.09 -12.66
CA GLU A 69 -0.90 1.14 -13.91
C GLU A 69 0.58 1.46 -13.67
N ILE A 70 0.86 2.51 -12.88
CA ILE A 70 2.21 2.91 -12.52
C ILE A 70 2.93 1.79 -11.75
N SER A 71 2.23 1.18 -10.78
CA SER A 71 2.79 0.09 -9.98
C SER A 71 3.18 -1.10 -10.86
N ARG A 72 2.32 -1.51 -11.81
CA ARG A 72 2.61 -2.58 -12.78
C ARG A 72 3.80 -2.25 -13.67
N LYS A 73 3.93 -0.99 -14.10
CA LYS A 73 5.06 -0.55 -14.93
C LYS A 73 6.38 -0.66 -14.18
N PHE A 74 6.42 -0.20 -12.92
CA PHE A 74 7.64 -0.26 -12.12
C PHE A 74 7.99 -1.67 -11.63
N SER A 75 6.98 -2.48 -11.30
CA SER A 75 7.19 -3.85 -10.84
C SER A 75 7.44 -4.85 -11.97
N LYS A 76 7.35 -4.41 -13.23
CA LYS A 76 7.51 -5.28 -14.39
C LYS A 76 8.87 -5.99 -14.33
N ASP A 77 8.84 -7.30 -14.52
CA ASP A 77 10.01 -8.19 -14.48
C ASP A 77 10.75 -8.24 -13.12
N LEU A 78 10.21 -7.59 -12.09
CA LEU A 78 10.63 -7.76 -10.71
C LEU A 78 9.78 -8.84 -10.04
N GLY A 79 10.39 -9.64 -9.17
CA GLY A 79 9.64 -10.58 -8.35
C GLY A 79 8.76 -9.88 -7.31
N TYR A 80 9.26 -8.77 -6.75
CA TYR A 80 8.56 -7.94 -5.77
C TYR A 80 8.99 -6.47 -5.85
N LEU A 81 8.05 -5.55 -5.66
CA LEU A 81 8.29 -4.13 -5.45
C LEU A 81 7.14 -3.50 -4.66
N ARG A 82 7.44 -2.60 -3.70
CA ARG A 82 6.43 -1.71 -3.12
C ARG A 82 6.53 -0.32 -3.74
N CYS A 83 5.40 0.20 -4.21
CA CYS A 83 5.28 1.57 -4.72
C CYS A 83 4.44 2.41 -3.76
N ASP A 84 5.02 3.47 -3.21
CA ASP A 84 4.35 4.33 -2.25
C ASP A 84 3.83 5.58 -2.94
N PHE A 85 2.57 5.91 -2.72
CA PHE A 85 1.92 7.11 -3.26
C PHE A 85 1.24 7.92 -2.16
N TYR A 86 1.08 9.21 -2.43
CA TYR A 86 0.20 10.08 -1.66
C TYR A 86 -0.52 11.06 -2.60
N LEU A 87 -1.66 11.57 -2.13
CA LEU A 87 -2.47 12.55 -2.88
C LEU A 87 -2.40 13.91 -2.21
N GLN A 88 -1.90 14.90 -2.94
CA GLN A 88 -2.00 16.29 -2.52
C GLN A 88 -3.37 16.82 -2.93
N ASN A 89 -4.09 17.39 -1.96
CA ASN A 89 -5.44 17.93 -2.13
C ASN A 89 -6.43 16.93 -2.75
N ASN A 90 -6.24 15.62 -2.54
CA ASN A 90 -7.04 14.54 -3.15
C ASN A 90 -7.05 14.50 -4.70
N GLU A 91 -6.14 15.21 -5.37
CA GLU A 91 -6.14 15.35 -6.84
C GLU A 91 -4.77 15.04 -7.47
N ILE A 92 -3.69 15.59 -6.90
CA ILE A 92 -2.35 15.45 -7.47
C ILE A 92 -1.69 14.20 -6.89
N LEU A 93 -1.43 13.22 -7.74
CA LEU A 93 -0.74 11.98 -7.39
C LEU A 93 0.77 12.19 -7.36
N HIS A 94 1.40 11.82 -6.24
CA HIS A 94 2.85 11.82 -6.07
C HIS A 94 3.35 10.40 -5.83
N ILE A 95 4.55 10.11 -6.35
CA ILE A 95 5.31 8.90 -6.01
C ILE A 95 6.24 9.28 -4.87
N GLY A 96 6.10 8.63 -3.71
CA GLY A 96 6.93 8.88 -2.54
C GLY A 96 8.20 8.03 -2.52
N GLU A 97 8.06 6.71 -2.69
CA GLU A 97 9.15 5.75 -2.53
C GLU A 97 8.93 4.50 -3.40
N LEU A 98 10.02 3.92 -3.89
CA LEU A 98 10.07 2.57 -4.44
C LEU A 98 10.92 1.71 -3.52
N THR A 99 10.33 0.67 -2.92
CA THR A 99 11.00 -0.17 -1.92
C THR A 99 11.06 -1.63 -2.34
N PHE A 100 12.27 -2.19 -2.39
CA PHE A 100 12.49 -3.60 -2.72
C PHE A 100 12.43 -4.52 -1.49
N THR A 101 12.71 -4.00 -0.30
CA THR A 101 12.74 -4.78 0.96
C THR A 101 12.17 -3.99 2.15
N PRO A 102 10.84 -3.80 2.25
CA PRO A 102 10.23 -3.12 3.38
C PRO A 102 10.59 -3.76 4.72
N GLY A 103 11.04 -2.93 5.67
CA GLY A 103 11.48 -3.38 6.99
C GLY A 103 12.55 -4.47 6.94
N GLY A 104 13.41 -4.46 5.91
CA GLY A 104 14.47 -5.47 5.72
C GLY A 104 13.94 -6.87 5.36
N GLY A 105 12.66 -7.00 4.99
CA GLY A 105 12.05 -8.30 4.70
C GLY A 105 11.71 -9.14 5.92
N THR A 106 11.73 -8.57 7.13
CA THR A 106 11.50 -9.30 8.39
C THR A 106 10.23 -8.89 9.12
N LEU A 107 9.35 -8.11 8.49
CA LEU A 107 8.11 -7.66 9.11
C LEU A 107 7.14 -8.83 9.29
N PRO A 108 6.57 -9.04 10.50
CA PRO A 108 5.62 -10.12 10.71
C PRO A 108 4.30 -9.83 9.99
N ILE A 109 3.73 -10.86 9.34
CA ILE A 109 2.44 -10.78 8.66
C ILE A 109 1.41 -11.62 9.43
N SER A 110 0.26 -11.01 9.72
CA SER A 110 -0.86 -11.65 10.41
C SER A 110 -2.13 -11.64 9.55
N PRO A 111 -2.86 -12.77 9.43
CA PRO A 111 -2.50 -14.08 9.99
C PRO A 111 -1.31 -14.71 9.24
N ARG A 112 -0.57 -15.58 9.94
CA ARG A 112 0.70 -16.18 9.45
C ARG A 112 0.57 -16.89 8.10
N GLU A 113 -0.62 -17.37 7.75
CA GLU A 113 -0.86 -17.95 6.42
C GLU A 113 -0.58 -17.00 5.25
N TYR A 114 -0.71 -15.68 5.45
CA TYR A 114 -0.43 -14.70 4.40
C TYR A 114 1.06 -14.55 4.12
N ASP A 115 1.92 -14.80 5.11
CA ASP A 115 3.37 -14.82 4.92
C ASP A 115 3.74 -15.81 3.82
N LYS A 116 3.23 -17.04 3.92
CA LYS A 116 3.41 -18.06 2.89
C LYS A 116 2.71 -17.69 1.57
N LYS A 117 1.45 -17.23 1.61
CA LYS A 117 0.70 -16.89 0.39
C LYS A 117 1.40 -15.81 -0.43
N LEU A 118 1.92 -14.77 0.21
CA LEU A 118 2.65 -13.69 -0.46
C LEU A 118 4.03 -14.15 -0.94
N GLY A 119 4.74 -14.95 -0.14
CA GLY A 119 6.00 -15.58 -0.55
C GLY A 119 5.85 -16.49 -1.77
N ASP A 120 4.75 -17.24 -1.86
CA ASP A 120 4.45 -18.11 -3.01
C ASP A 120 4.24 -17.30 -4.31
N LEU A 121 3.77 -16.04 -4.21
CA LEU A 121 3.61 -15.11 -5.33
C LEU A 121 4.93 -14.45 -5.76
N TRP A 122 5.93 -14.37 -4.86
CA TRP A 122 7.23 -13.79 -5.18
C TRP A 122 8.02 -14.74 -6.08
N LYS A 123 7.85 -14.58 -7.40
CA LYS A 123 8.59 -15.35 -8.41
C LYS A 123 9.73 -14.51 -8.96
N ILE A 124 10.97 -14.89 -8.66
CA ILE A 124 12.16 -14.31 -9.28
C ILE A 124 12.41 -15.07 -10.58
N LYS A 125 12.43 -14.36 -11.71
CA LYS A 125 12.95 -14.94 -12.96
C LYS A 125 14.47 -14.93 -12.85
N ALA A 126 15.07 -16.12 -12.90
CA ALA A 126 16.52 -16.30 -13.03
C ALA A 126 16.99 -15.96 -14.44
#